data_AF-A0AAW2H9B5-F1
#
_entry.id   AF-A0AAW2H9B5-F1
#
_cell.length_a   1.000
_cell.length_b   1.000
_cell.length_c   1.000
_cell.angle_alpha   90.00
_cell.angle_beta   90.00
_cell.angle_gamma   90.00
#
_symmetry.space_group_name_H-M   'P 1'
#
loop_
_entity.id
_entity.type
_entity.pdbx_description
1 polymer ?
#
loop_
_entity_poly.entity_id
_entity_poly.type
_entity_poly.pdbx_seq_one_letter_code
_entity_poly.pdbx_strand_id
1 'polypeptide(L)'
;MLANEDHGIDHVSVSTPDGVRIASSNTIEALMEEDFRLVINDVCYHVKTPKQERLGKEELERLSDVKNLVHQLYEALNVEEHQLKKERELCVQLEELKVELEPMEQKLQDLHRTAEKQTNVLSWVGLGLMSVQFGILARLTWWEYSWDIMEPVTYFVTYGTAMAAYAYYVLTKQEYILPDVRDRQYLITLHKKAKKMGLDLEKYNQIKEKVYVIERDLKRLRDPLQVHLPPHHLADTAKKSVNPFARALEMFHQKPSMEATSKTSKSKKPS
;
A
#
# COMPACT_ATOMS: atom_id res chain seq x y z
N MET A 1 -7.59 -3.78 -32.89
CA MET A 1 -8.31 -4.36 -31.72
C MET A 1 -9.12 -5.57 -32.12
N LEU A 2 -10.08 -5.47 -33.04
CA LEU A 2 -10.91 -6.61 -33.49
C LEU A 2 -10.10 -7.85 -33.94
N ALA A 3 -9.07 -7.67 -34.78
CA ALA A 3 -8.21 -8.78 -35.22
C ALA A 3 -7.32 -9.38 -34.11
N ASN A 4 -7.16 -8.70 -32.97
CA ASN A 4 -6.41 -9.23 -31.83
C ASN A 4 -7.31 -9.94 -30.80
N GLU A 5 -8.62 -9.67 -30.85
CA GLU A 5 -9.59 -10.19 -29.90
C GLU A 5 -10.08 -11.59 -30.29
N ASP A 6 -10.12 -11.88 -31.59
CA ASP A 6 -10.46 -13.20 -32.13
C ASP A 6 -9.43 -13.63 -33.19
N HIS A 7 -8.76 -14.76 -32.94
CA HIS A 7 -7.76 -15.33 -33.85
C HIS A 7 -8.38 -15.99 -35.10
N GLY A 8 -9.70 -16.13 -35.19
CA GLY A 8 -10.42 -16.62 -36.38
C GLY A 8 -10.69 -15.54 -37.44
N ILE A 9 -10.25 -14.30 -37.20
CA ILE A 9 -10.45 -13.17 -38.11
C ILE A 9 -9.19 -12.94 -38.95
N ASP A 10 -9.26 -13.29 -40.24
CA ASP A 10 -8.16 -13.12 -41.20
C ASP A 10 -8.16 -11.73 -41.85
N HIS A 11 -9.33 -11.14 -42.07
CA HIS A 11 -9.46 -9.84 -42.71
C HIS A 11 -10.57 -8.98 -42.11
N VAL A 12 -10.26 -7.71 -41.80
CA VAL A 12 -11.26 -6.71 -41.40
C VAL A 12 -11.09 -5.46 -42.26
N SER A 13 -12.19 -4.98 -42.83
CA SER A 13 -12.22 -3.70 -43.51
C SER A 13 -13.48 -2.93 -43.18
N VAL A 14 -13.36 -1.60 -43.14
CA VAL A 14 -14.48 -0.68 -42.92
C VAL A 14 -14.71 0.06 -44.23
N SER A 15 -15.96 0.10 -44.67
CA SER A 15 -16.37 0.71 -45.94
C SER A 15 -17.61 1.56 -45.74
N THR A 16 -17.76 2.61 -46.55
CA THR A 16 -18.98 3.41 -46.61
C THR A 16 -20.17 2.57 -47.12
N PRO A 17 -21.41 3.06 -46.94
CA PRO A 17 -22.60 2.42 -47.51
C PRO A 17 -22.51 2.30 -49.04
N ASP A 18 -21.72 3.15 -49.69
CA ASP A 18 -21.46 3.12 -51.14
C ASP A 18 -20.34 2.16 -51.56
N GLY A 19 -19.58 1.61 -50.60
CA GLY A 19 -18.57 0.57 -50.86
C GLY A 19 -17.15 1.10 -51.04
N VAL A 20 -16.93 2.37 -50.70
CA VAL A 20 -15.59 2.96 -50.66
C VAL A 20 -14.93 2.56 -49.34
N ARG A 21 -13.71 2.02 -49.42
CA ARG A 21 -12.95 1.63 -48.23
C ARG A 21 -12.49 2.87 -47.46
N ILE A 22 -12.76 2.90 -46.16
CA ILE A 22 -12.35 3.97 -45.25
C ILE A 22 -10.91 3.70 -44.79
N ALA A 23 -10.08 4.74 -44.75
CA ALA A 23 -8.69 4.64 -44.35
C ALA A 23 -8.55 4.25 -42.87
N SER A 24 -7.52 3.46 -42.54
CA SER A 24 -7.23 3.01 -41.18
C SER A 24 -6.83 4.14 -40.21
N SER A 25 -6.46 5.31 -40.73
CA SER A 25 -6.11 6.50 -39.96
C SER A 25 -7.31 7.41 -39.65
N ASN A 26 -8.51 7.08 -40.12
CA ASN A 26 -9.68 7.91 -39.86
C ASN A 26 -10.05 7.84 -38.37
N THR A 27 -10.54 8.95 -37.81
CA THR A 27 -10.97 8.97 -36.41
C THR A 27 -12.27 8.19 -36.24
N ILE A 28 -12.45 7.59 -35.08
CA ILE A 28 -13.70 6.88 -34.75
C ILE A 28 -14.88 7.87 -34.74
N GLU A 29 -14.64 9.12 -34.34
CA GLU A 29 -15.65 10.19 -34.37
C GLU A 29 -16.17 10.44 -35.79
N ALA A 30 -15.28 10.62 -36.77
CA ALA A 30 -15.65 10.79 -38.18
C ALA A 30 -16.33 9.55 -38.76
N LEU A 31 -15.93 8.35 -38.32
CA LEU A 31 -16.59 7.10 -38.71
C LEU A 31 -18.01 6.97 -38.13
N MET A 32 -18.28 7.56 -36.97
CA MET A 32 -19.58 7.50 -36.30
C MET A 32 -20.58 8.55 -36.81
N GLU A 33 -20.16 9.49 -37.66
CA GLU A 33 -21.06 10.51 -38.24
C GLU A 33 -22.07 9.91 -39.24
N GLU A 34 -21.66 8.86 -39.96
CA GLU A 34 -22.48 8.18 -40.96
C GLU A 34 -22.60 6.68 -40.66
N ASP A 35 -23.63 6.03 -41.18
CA ASP A 35 -23.73 4.57 -41.13
C ASP A 35 -22.57 3.97 -41.94
N PHE A 36 -21.98 2.87 -41.47
CA PHE A 36 -20.86 2.22 -42.17
C PHE A 36 -21.04 0.71 -42.26
N ARG A 37 -20.26 0.09 -43.15
CA ARG A 37 -20.19 -1.36 -43.30
C ARG A 37 -18.88 -1.88 -42.73
N LEU A 38 -18.99 -2.85 -41.84
CA LEU A 38 -17.88 -3.58 -41.27
C LEU A 38 -17.83 -4.95 -41.94
N VAL A 39 -16.78 -5.21 -42.72
CA VAL A 39 -16.57 -6.49 -43.38
C VAL A 39 -15.56 -7.28 -42.54
N ILE A 40 -15.99 -8.43 -42.04
CA ILE A 40 -15.16 -9.37 -41.28
C ILE A 40 -15.13 -10.68 -42.07
N ASN A 41 -13.95 -11.04 -42.59
CA ASN A 41 -13.75 -12.13 -43.53
C ASN A 41 -14.70 -11.99 -44.74
N ASP A 42 -15.67 -12.89 -44.88
CA ASP A 42 -16.68 -12.88 -45.95
C ASP A 42 -18.05 -12.33 -45.50
N VAL A 43 -18.18 -11.88 -44.24
CA VAL A 43 -19.45 -11.40 -43.66
C VAL A 43 -19.47 -9.88 -43.59
N CYS A 44 -20.50 -9.29 -44.19
CA CYS A 44 -20.75 -7.84 -44.19
C CYS A 44 -21.77 -7.47 -43.12
N TYR A 45 -21.35 -6.70 -42.11
CA TYR A 45 -22.20 -6.12 -41.09
C TYR A 45 -22.50 -4.66 -41.42
N HIS A 46 -23.78 -4.30 -41.42
CA HIS A 46 -24.19 -2.90 -41.56
C HIS A 46 -24.43 -2.30 -40.18
N VAL A 47 -23.57 -1.37 -39.78
CA VAL A 47 -23.61 -0.73 -38.47
C VAL A 47 -24.34 0.60 -38.62
N LYS A 48 -25.48 0.71 -37.93
CA LYS A 48 -26.22 1.97 -37.82
C LYS A 48 -25.66 2.77 -36.67
N THR A 49 -25.15 3.96 -36.95
CA THR A 49 -24.55 4.81 -35.92
C THR A 49 -25.63 5.63 -35.24
N PRO A 50 -25.61 5.75 -33.89
CA PRO A 50 -26.52 6.64 -33.20
C PRO A 50 -26.18 8.08 -33.58
N LYS A 51 -27.20 8.87 -33.94
CA LYS A 51 -27.01 10.30 -34.20
C LYS A 51 -26.45 10.95 -32.95
N GLN A 52 -25.20 11.41 -33.02
CA GLN A 52 -24.63 12.21 -31.95
C GLN A 52 -25.45 13.51 -31.87
N GLU A 53 -25.97 13.82 -30.68
CA GLU A 53 -26.54 15.13 -30.39
C GLU A 53 -25.43 16.16 -30.58
N ARG A 54 -25.40 16.80 -31.74
CA ARG A 54 -24.56 17.96 -31.97
C ARG A 54 -25.10 19.06 -31.06
N LEU A 55 -24.30 19.44 -30.05
CA LEU A 55 -24.52 20.64 -29.26
C LEU A 55 -24.84 21.80 -30.22
N GLY A 56 -25.80 22.66 -29.85
CA GLY A 56 -26.19 23.78 -30.70
C GLY A 56 -24.97 24.65 -31.03
N LYS A 57 -24.90 25.25 -32.23
CA LYS A 57 -23.77 26.13 -32.61
C LYS A 57 -23.54 27.23 -31.57
N GLU A 58 -24.61 27.76 -30.99
CA GLU A 58 -24.56 28.75 -29.91
C GLU A 58 -23.97 28.20 -28.59
N GLU A 59 -24.26 26.95 -28.25
CA GLU A 59 -23.67 26.30 -27.06
C GLU A 59 -22.20 25.97 -27.27
N LEU A 60 -21.83 25.58 -28.49
CA LEU A 60 -20.45 25.33 -28.89
C LEU A 60 -19.62 26.62 -28.85
N GLU A 61 -20.16 27.74 -29.34
CA GLU A 61 -19.52 29.05 -29.26
C GLU A 61 -19.30 29.47 -27.80
N ARG A 62 -20.32 29.38 -26.95
CA ARG A 62 -20.18 29.69 -25.51
C ARG A 62 -19.12 28.82 -24.81
N LEU A 63 -19.09 27.52 -25.11
CA LEU A 63 -18.06 26.61 -24.60
C LEU A 63 -16.66 26.98 -25.08
N SER A 64 -16.54 27.42 -26.34
CA SER A 64 -15.27 27.87 -26.91
C SER A 64 -14.78 29.16 -26.25
N ASP A 65 -15.67 30.11 -25.96
CA ASP A 65 -15.34 31.35 -25.26
C ASP A 65 -14.88 31.09 -23.83
N VAL A 66 -15.57 30.20 -23.10
CA VAL A 66 -15.14 29.78 -21.75
C VAL A 66 -13.78 29.11 -21.81
N LYS A 67 -13.52 28.25 -22.80
CA LYS A 67 -12.22 27.60 -22.98
C LYS A 67 -11.12 28.62 -23.27
N ASN A 68 -11.38 29.61 -24.10
CA ASN A 68 -10.43 30.68 -24.43
C ASN A 68 -10.14 31.57 -23.22
N LEU A 69 -11.16 31.92 -22.43
CA LEU A 69 -10.98 32.68 -21.19
C LEU A 69 -10.12 31.90 -20.20
N VAL A 70 -10.37 30.60 -20.02
CA VAL A 70 -9.56 29.73 -19.15
C VAL A 70 -8.12 29.64 -19.65
N HIS A 71 -7.91 29.52 -20.96
CA HIS A 71 -6.56 29.53 -21.56
C HIS A 71 -5.84 30.85 -21.33
N GLN A 72 -6.49 31.99 -21.57
CA GLN A 72 -5.91 33.31 -21.31
C GLN A 72 -5.55 33.49 -19.84
N LEU A 73 -6.39 32.98 -18.93
CA LEU A 73 -6.12 33.04 -17.51
C LEU A 73 -4.95 32.12 -17.13
N TYR A 74 -4.86 30.93 -17.74
CA TYR A 74 -3.75 29.99 -17.57
C TYR A 74 -2.41 30.56 -18.06
N GLU A 75 -2.42 31.24 -19.22
CA GLU A 75 -1.27 31.95 -19.77
C GLU A 75 -0.88 33.16 -18.89
N ALA A 76 -1.85 33.95 -18.46
CA ALA A 76 -1.62 35.10 -17.59
C ALA A 76 -1.11 34.72 -16.19
N LEU A 77 -1.54 33.57 -15.65
CA LEU A 77 -1.05 33.05 -14.37
C LEU A 77 0.31 32.33 -14.47
N ASN A 78 0.83 32.13 -15.69
CA ASN A 78 2.03 31.36 -16.01
C ASN A 78 2.16 30.08 -15.17
N VAL A 79 1.12 29.24 -15.21
CA VAL A 79 0.98 28.09 -14.30
C VAL A 79 2.20 27.17 -14.38
N GLU A 80 2.80 26.98 -15.56
CA GLU A 80 4.00 26.16 -15.74
C GLU A 80 5.21 26.71 -14.95
N GLU A 81 5.46 28.02 -14.98
CA GLU A 81 6.55 28.64 -14.22
C GLU A 81 6.28 28.55 -12.71
N HIS A 82 5.02 28.70 -12.30
CA HIS A 82 4.62 28.52 -10.91
C HIS A 82 4.83 27.08 -10.42
N GLN A 83 4.48 26.08 -11.24
CA GLN A 83 4.70 24.66 -10.92
C GLN A 83 6.19 24.35 -10.80
N LEU A 84 7.02 24.83 -11.74
CA LEU A 84 8.47 24.64 -11.70
C LEU A 84 9.10 25.30 -10.46
N LYS A 85 8.63 26.51 -10.11
CA LYS A 85 9.09 27.19 -8.90
C LYS A 85 8.71 26.43 -7.64
N LYS A 86 7.48 25.91 -7.58
CA LYS A 86 6.99 25.11 -6.45
C LYS A 86 7.73 23.78 -6.32
N GLU A 87 8.01 23.10 -7.43
CA GLU A 87 8.84 21.89 -7.45
C GLU A 87 10.23 22.17 -6.89
N ARG A 88 10.89 23.24 -7.36
CA ARG A 88 12.20 23.66 -6.85
C ARG A 88 12.16 23.95 -5.35
N GLU A 89 11.15 24.67 -4.88
CA GLU A 89 10.97 24.97 -3.45
C GLU A 89 10.79 23.68 -2.62
N LEU A 90 9.96 22.74 -3.08
CA LEU A 90 9.78 21.44 -2.43
C LEU A 90 11.07 20.61 -2.42
N CYS A 91 11.84 20.62 -3.52
CA CYS A 91 13.15 19.96 -3.58
C CYS A 91 14.12 20.53 -2.53
N VAL A 92 14.20 21.87 -2.42
CA VAL A 92 15.09 22.53 -1.44
C VAL A 92 14.67 22.20 -0.01
N GLN A 93 13.37 22.27 0.30
CA GLN A 93 12.85 21.89 1.62
C GLN A 93 13.13 20.42 1.94
N LEU A 94 12.97 19.53 0.97
CA LEU A 94 13.28 18.11 1.14
C LEU A 94 14.76 17.87 1.42
N GLU A 95 15.65 18.58 0.73
CA GLU A 95 17.10 18.49 0.96
C GLU A 95 17.47 18.99 2.36
N GLU A 96 16.92 20.13 2.80
CA GLU A 96 17.12 20.66 4.16
C GLU A 96 16.65 19.66 5.23
N LEU A 97 15.46 19.08 5.06
CA LEU A 97 14.93 18.08 5.98
C LEU A 97 15.77 16.79 5.99
N LYS A 98 16.31 16.37 4.84
CA LYS A 98 17.21 15.20 4.77
C LYS A 98 18.50 15.45 5.52
N VAL A 99 19.10 16.64 5.37
CA VAL A 99 20.30 17.04 6.12
C VAL A 99 20.03 17.06 7.63
N GLU A 100 18.87 17.54 8.07
CA GLU A 100 18.50 17.49 9.49
C GLU A 100 18.26 16.04 10.00
N LEU A 101 17.80 15.15 9.11
CA LEU A 101 17.51 13.75 9.43
C LEU A 101 18.78 12.89 9.55
N GLU A 102 19.81 13.16 8.75
CA GLU A 102 21.09 12.42 8.74
C GLU A 102 21.71 12.17 10.14
N PRO A 103 21.92 13.19 11.00
CA PRO A 103 22.53 12.97 12.31
C PRO A 103 21.64 12.13 13.24
N MET A 104 20.32 12.15 13.06
CA MET A 104 19.41 11.30 13.82
C MET A 104 19.45 9.85 13.33
N GLU A 105 19.54 9.64 12.02
CA GLU A 105 19.67 8.30 11.45
C GLU A 105 21.01 7.66 11.77
N GLN A 106 22.11 8.42 11.76
CA GLN A 106 23.42 7.91 12.19
C GLN A 106 23.39 7.39 13.62
N LYS A 107 22.82 8.17 14.55
CA LYS A 107 22.66 7.74 15.96
C LYS A 107 21.79 6.49 16.10
N LEU A 108 20.74 6.37 15.28
CA LEU A 108 19.88 5.18 15.27
C LEU A 108 20.63 3.96 14.71
N GLN A 109 21.37 4.13 13.61
CA GLN A 109 22.19 3.08 13.02
C GLN A 109 23.28 2.59 13.97
N ASP A 110 23.94 3.49 14.71
CA ASP A 110 24.92 3.12 15.72
C ASP A 110 24.31 2.25 16.83
N LEU A 111 23.08 2.55 17.24
CA LEU A 111 22.34 1.73 18.20
C LEU A 111 22.06 0.32 17.65
N HIS A 112 21.59 0.24 16.41
CA HIS A 112 21.36 -1.03 15.72
C HIS A 112 22.65 -1.85 15.62
N ARG A 113 23.74 -1.21 15.16
CA ARG A 113 25.06 -1.84 15.05
C ARG A 113 25.60 -2.33 16.38
N THR A 114 25.36 -1.59 17.46
CA THR A 114 25.79 -1.99 18.81
C THR A 114 24.97 -3.19 19.30
N ALA A 115 23.66 -3.22 19.02
CA ALA A 115 22.80 -4.35 19.34
C ALA A 115 23.21 -5.61 18.57
N GLU A 116 23.49 -5.49 17.26
CA GLU A 116 23.95 -6.61 16.43
C GLU A 116 25.28 -7.18 16.91
N LYS A 117 26.23 -6.32 17.28
CA LYS A 117 27.51 -6.74 17.86
C LYS A 117 27.31 -7.54 19.15
N GLN A 118 26.39 -7.12 20.02
CA GLN A 118 26.08 -7.84 21.26
C GLN A 118 25.51 -9.24 20.95
N THR A 119 24.59 -9.35 20.00
CA THR A 119 24.03 -10.65 19.57
C THR A 119 25.10 -11.56 18.98
N ASN A 120 26.02 -11.00 18.18
CA ASN A 120 27.09 -11.78 17.58
C ASN A 120 28.10 -12.26 18.64
N VAL A 121 28.53 -11.37 19.56
CA VAL A 121 29.41 -11.73 20.68
C VAL A 121 28.78 -12.83 21.53
N LEU A 122 27.50 -12.70 21.86
CA LEU A 122 26.77 -13.73 22.59
C LEU A 122 26.78 -15.08 21.85
N SER A 123 26.59 -15.07 20.53
CA SER A 123 26.61 -16.28 19.71
C SER A 123 27.99 -16.96 19.74
N TRP A 124 29.07 -16.16 19.66
CA TRP A 124 30.45 -16.65 19.81
C TRP A 124 30.76 -17.18 21.21
N VAL A 125 30.24 -16.51 22.26
CA VAL A 125 30.37 -16.98 23.65
C VAL A 125 29.65 -18.31 23.84
N GLY A 126 28.43 -18.45 23.29
CA GLY A 126 27.69 -19.71 23.30
C GLY A 126 28.45 -20.85 22.62
N LEU A 127 29.03 -20.58 21.45
CA LEU A 127 29.88 -21.54 20.73
C LEU A 127 31.12 -21.94 21.54
N GLY A 128 31.79 -20.97 22.16
CA GLY A 128 32.94 -21.21 23.01
C GLY A 128 32.61 -22.07 24.23
N LEU A 129 31.49 -21.78 24.90
CA LEU A 129 31.04 -22.54 26.07
C LEU A 129 30.71 -23.99 25.72
N MET A 130 30.07 -24.24 24.56
CA MET A 130 29.81 -25.59 24.06
C MET A 130 31.10 -26.35 23.75
N SER A 131 32.10 -25.68 23.16
CA SER A 131 33.41 -26.27 22.88
C SER A 131 34.17 -26.65 24.17
N VAL A 132 34.16 -25.77 25.17
CA VAL A 132 34.75 -26.04 26.49
C VAL A 132 34.04 -27.20 27.19
N GLN A 133 32.70 -27.22 27.17
CA GLN A 133 31.91 -28.33 27.71
C GLN A 133 32.32 -29.67 27.08
N PHE A 134 32.49 -29.72 25.76
CA PHE A 134 32.93 -30.92 25.05
C PHE A 134 34.37 -31.31 25.40
N GLY A 135 35.30 -30.34 25.46
CA GLY A 135 36.71 -30.59 25.78
C GLY A 135 36.94 -31.12 27.19
N ILE A 136 36.21 -30.59 28.19
CA ILE A 136 36.26 -31.08 29.58
C ILE A 136 35.81 -32.53 29.64
N LEU A 137 34.67 -32.86 29.01
CA LEU A 137 34.16 -34.22 28.97
C LEU A 137 35.16 -35.16 28.29
N ALA A 138 35.70 -34.77 27.12
CA ALA A 138 36.71 -35.57 26.41
C ALA A 138 37.96 -35.83 27.24
N ARG A 139 38.45 -34.82 27.99
CA ARG A 139 39.63 -34.95 28.84
C ARG A 139 39.38 -35.81 30.08
N LEU A 140 38.19 -35.76 30.68
CA LEU A 140 37.80 -36.64 31.78
C LEU A 140 37.64 -38.10 31.32
N THR A 141 37.06 -38.32 30.14
CA THR A 141 36.79 -39.67 29.60
C THR A 141 38.05 -40.44 29.20
N TRP A 142 39.16 -39.76 28.88
CA TRP A 142 40.37 -40.44 28.38
C TRP A 142 41.48 -40.65 29.41
N TRP A 143 41.48 -39.92 30.52
CA TRP A 143 42.63 -39.90 31.43
C TRP A 143 42.29 -40.25 32.89
N GLU A 144 41.10 -39.89 33.38
CA GLU A 144 40.79 -39.98 34.81
C GLU A 144 39.70 -41.01 35.15
N TYR A 145 38.69 -41.24 34.29
CA TYR A 145 37.58 -42.16 34.60
C TYR A 145 37.14 -43.01 33.41
N SER A 146 36.89 -44.30 33.65
CA SER A 146 36.25 -45.18 32.68
C SER A 146 34.83 -44.70 32.35
N TRP A 147 34.36 -44.98 31.13
CA TRP A 147 33.09 -44.51 30.57
C TRP A 147 31.85 -44.77 31.47
N ASP A 148 31.90 -45.83 32.29
CA ASP A 148 30.86 -46.25 33.24
C ASP A 148 30.52 -45.19 34.31
N ILE A 149 31.49 -44.37 34.74
CA ILE A 149 31.26 -43.28 35.71
C ILE A 149 30.77 -41.99 35.04
N MET A 150 31.00 -41.83 33.74
CA MET A 150 30.69 -40.60 32.98
C MET A 150 29.27 -40.59 32.41
N GLU A 151 28.60 -41.75 32.33
CA GLU A 151 27.22 -41.88 31.84
C GLU A 151 26.22 -40.97 32.60
N PRO A 152 26.13 -41.00 33.95
CA PRO A 152 25.21 -40.11 34.65
C PRO A 152 25.64 -38.63 34.58
N VAL A 153 26.94 -38.36 34.58
CA VAL A 153 27.48 -36.98 34.60
C VAL A 153 27.18 -36.25 33.28
N THR A 154 27.39 -36.91 32.15
CA THR A 154 27.09 -36.34 30.83
C THR A 154 25.60 -36.07 30.62
N TYR A 155 24.73 -36.92 31.20
CA TYR A 155 23.29 -36.74 31.17
C TYR A 155 22.85 -35.46 31.92
N PHE A 156 23.33 -35.27 33.16
CA PHE A 156 23.03 -34.07 33.94
C PHE A 156 23.58 -32.80 33.31
N VAL A 157 24.79 -32.84 32.74
CA VAL A 157 25.39 -31.68 32.07
C VAL A 157 24.59 -31.31 30.81
N THR A 158 24.24 -32.28 29.95
CA THR A 158 23.43 -32.03 28.76
C THR A 158 22.06 -31.46 29.11
N TYR A 159 21.39 -32.06 30.09
CA TYR A 159 20.08 -31.58 30.55
C TYR A 159 20.17 -30.18 31.19
N GLY A 160 21.20 -29.93 31.99
CA GLY A 160 21.47 -28.62 32.60
C GLY A 160 21.74 -27.54 31.56
N THR A 161 22.57 -27.83 30.55
CA THR A 161 22.86 -26.91 29.44
C THR A 161 21.60 -26.63 28.62
N ALA A 162 20.79 -27.65 28.31
CA ALA A 162 19.52 -27.47 27.60
C ALA A 162 18.52 -26.61 28.41
N MET A 163 18.41 -26.85 29.72
CA MET A 163 17.56 -26.06 30.61
C MET A 163 18.05 -24.62 30.75
N ALA A 164 19.36 -24.40 30.83
CA ALA A 164 19.96 -23.06 30.85
C ALA A 164 19.75 -22.32 29.52
N ALA A 165 19.90 -23.00 28.38
CA ALA A 165 19.61 -22.43 27.07
C ALA A 165 18.13 -22.04 26.93
N TYR A 166 17.22 -22.89 27.43
CA TYR A 166 15.79 -22.59 27.45
C TYR A 166 15.45 -21.43 28.39
N ALA A 167 16.02 -21.40 29.60
CA ALA A 167 15.85 -20.29 30.54
C ALA A 167 16.40 -18.98 29.97
N TYR A 168 17.56 -19.03 29.31
CA TYR A 168 18.15 -17.89 28.61
C TYR A 168 17.25 -17.40 27.47
N TYR A 169 16.71 -18.32 26.67
CA TYR A 169 15.78 -18.01 25.60
C TYR A 169 14.51 -17.32 26.11
N VAL A 170 13.90 -17.86 27.18
CA VAL A 170 12.72 -17.27 27.85
C VAL A 170 13.04 -15.89 28.42
N LEU A 171 14.20 -15.72 29.06
CA LEU A 171 14.62 -14.45 29.67
C LEU A 171 14.96 -13.38 28.62
N THR A 172 15.62 -13.78 27.53
CA THR A 172 16.04 -12.89 26.42
C THR A 172 14.85 -12.58 25.50
N LYS A 173 13.71 -13.26 25.68
CA LYS A 173 12.47 -13.07 24.93
C LYS A 173 12.65 -13.16 23.42
N GLN A 174 13.54 -14.04 22.96
CA GLN A 174 13.45 -14.53 21.59
C GLN A 174 12.27 -15.51 21.61
N GLU A 175 11.19 -15.19 20.89
CA GLU A 175 10.06 -16.08 20.53
C GLU A 175 9.24 -16.77 21.66
N TYR A 176 8.35 -16.01 22.29
CA TYR A 176 7.01 -16.54 22.60
C TYR A 176 5.93 -15.44 22.48
N ILE A 177 5.25 -15.44 21.33
CA ILE A 177 3.87 -14.99 21.06
C ILE A 177 3.57 -13.48 20.81
N LEU A 178 2.75 -13.31 19.75
CA LEU A 178 2.00 -12.17 19.19
C LEU A 178 2.80 -11.00 18.56
N PRO A 179 2.70 -10.77 17.23
CA PRO A 179 3.39 -9.66 16.56
C PRO A 179 3.03 -8.30 17.16
N ASP A 180 1.78 -8.12 17.59
CA ASP A 180 1.27 -6.87 18.16
C ASP A 180 1.90 -6.50 19.51
N VAL A 181 2.19 -7.49 20.37
CA VAL A 181 2.84 -7.27 21.67
C VAL A 181 4.34 -7.06 21.49
N ARG A 182 4.95 -7.73 20.52
CA ARG A 182 6.35 -7.53 20.14
C ARG A 182 6.58 -6.09 19.69
N ASP A 183 5.73 -5.59 18.81
CA ASP A 183 5.88 -4.24 18.25
C ASP A 183 5.71 -3.19 19.35
N ARG A 184 4.76 -3.38 20.27
CA ARG A 184 4.61 -2.52 21.45
C ARG A 184 5.83 -2.54 22.37
N GLN A 185 6.33 -3.72 22.74
CA GLN A 185 7.49 -3.82 23.64
C GLN A 185 8.76 -3.28 22.99
N TYR A 186 8.95 -3.57 21.69
CA TYR A 186 10.01 -3.02 20.87
C TYR A 186 9.95 -1.49 20.87
N LEU A 187 8.78 -0.90 20.61
CA LEU A 187 8.59 0.54 20.60
C LEU A 187 8.91 1.18 21.98
N ILE A 188 8.47 0.55 23.07
CA ILE A 188 8.78 1.01 24.43
C ILE A 188 10.29 0.94 24.70
N THR A 189 10.96 -0.14 24.31
CA THR A 189 12.41 -0.27 24.48
C THR A 189 13.19 0.71 23.60
N LEU A 190 12.72 0.95 22.37
CA LEU A 190 13.29 1.92 21.43
C LEU A 190 13.17 3.33 22.01
N HIS A 191 11.98 3.75 22.45
CA HIS A 191 11.76 5.04 23.11
C HIS A 191 12.65 5.21 24.34
N LYS A 192 12.78 4.17 25.18
CA LYS A 192 13.65 4.22 26.37
C LYS A 192 15.13 4.34 25.97
N LYS A 193 15.61 3.60 24.97
CA LYS A 193 17.00 3.64 24.50
C LYS A 193 17.32 4.99 23.84
N ALA A 194 16.41 5.50 23.03
CA ALA A 194 16.57 6.79 22.37
C ALA A 194 16.55 7.97 23.35
N LYS A 195 15.67 7.94 24.35
CA LYS A 195 15.65 8.94 25.43
C LYS A 195 16.98 8.99 26.19
N LYS A 196 17.65 7.84 26.39
CA LYS A 196 18.98 7.78 27.01
C LYS A 196 20.09 8.41 26.17
N MET A 197 19.94 8.43 24.84
CA MET A 197 20.91 9.05 23.92
C MET A 197 20.55 10.49 23.54
N GLY A 198 19.49 11.05 24.13
CA GLY A 198 18.99 12.39 23.80
C GLY A 198 18.44 12.48 22.37
N LEU A 199 18.04 11.37 21.75
CA LEU A 199 17.39 11.37 20.45
C LEU A 199 15.90 11.56 20.66
N ASP A 200 15.40 12.71 20.24
CA ASP A 200 13.98 13.03 20.27
C ASP A 200 13.26 12.29 19.14
N LEU A 201 12.63 11.16 19.47
CA LEU A 201 11.87 10.36 18.49
C LEU A 201 10.68 11.12 17.94
N GLU A 202 10.11 12.05 18.71
CA GLU A 202 8.94 12.80 18.28
C GLU A 202 9.34 13.79 17.18
N LYS A 203 10.46 14.50 17.38
CA LYS A 203 11.06 15.34 16.34
C LYS A 203 11.47 14.52 15.12
N TYR A 204 12.10 13.35 15.30
CA TYR A 204 12.47 12.46 14.20
C TYR A 204 11.24 12.03 13.38
N ASN A 205 10.16 11.62 14.05
CA ASN A 205 8.93 11.17 13.39
C ASN A 205 8.25 12.33 12.64
N GLN A 206 8.22 13.53 13.22
CA GLN A 206 7.70 14.73 12.56
C GLN A 206 8.50 15.09 11.30
N ILE A 207 9.84 15.05 11.35
CA ILE A 207 10.68 15.31 10.17
C ILE A 207 10.42 14.23 9.11
N LYS A 208 10.36 12.96 9.51
CA LYS A 208 10.10 11.84 8.59
C LYS A 208 8.72 11.93 7.93
N GLU A 209 7.70 12.35 8.68
CA GLU A 209 6.36 12.60 8.15
C GLU A 209 6.35 13.76 7.15
N LYS A 210 7.04 14.87 7.47
CA LYS A 210 7.20 15.99 6.53
C LYS A 210 7.93 15.58 5.24
N VAL A 211 9.03 14.82 5.35
CA VAL A 211 9.75 14.26 4.19
C VAL A 211 8.81 13.40 3.35
N TYR A 212 8.03 12.52 3.98
CA TYR A 212 7.07 11.67 3.27
C TYR A 212 6.00 12.47 2.52
N VAL A 213 5.45 13.53 3.15
CA VAL A 213 4.47 14.42 2.52
C VAL A 213 5.08 15.15 1.33
N ILE A 214 6.28 15.72 1.48
CA ILE A 214 6.96 16.45 0.40
C ILE A 214 7.32 15.51 -0.75
N GLU A 215 7.87 14.33 -0.47
CA GLU A 215 8.17 13.32 -1.50
C GLU A 215 6.93 12.88 -2.26
N ARG A 216 5.81 12.70 -1.55
CA ARG A 216 4.53 12.36 -2.16
C ARG A 216 4.01 13.47 -3.06
N ASP A 217 4.13 14.73 -2.63
CA ASP A 217 3.70 15.88 -3.42
C ASP A 217 4.60 16.08 -4.64
N LEU A 218 5.92 15.95 -4.49
CA LEU A 218 6.87 15.98 -5.61
C LEU A 218 6.57 14.86 -6.62
N LYS A 219 6.28 13.65 -6.15
CA LYS A 219 5.87 12.53 -7.02
C LYS A 219 4.59 12.80 -7.79
N ARG A 220 3.65 13.55 -7.21
CA ARG A 220 2.42 13.98 -7.89
C ARG A 220 2.71 15.05 -8.94
N LEU A 221 3.52 16.06 -8.61
CA LEU A 221 3.90 17.12 -9.56
C LEU A 221 4.66 16.56 -10.77
N ARG A 222 5.46 15.50 -10.58
CA ARG A 222 6.24 14.86 -11.65
C ARG A 222 5.45 13.88 -12.53
N ASP A 223 4.17 13.62 -12.24
CA ASP A 223 3.36 12.68 -13.02
C ASP A 223 2.92 13.35 -14.35
N PRO A 224 3.43 12.91 -15.52
CA PRO A 224 3.16 13.54 -16.81
C PRO A 224 1.67 13.56 -17.18
N LEU A 225 0.86 12.67 -16.59
CA LEU A 225 -0.58 12.61 -16.80
C LEU A 225 -1.36 13.63 -15.96
N GLN A 226 -0.73 14.24 -14.95
CA GLN A 226 -1.38 15.14 -13.98
C GLN A 226 -0.88 16.59 -14.05
N VAL A 227 0.12 16.90 -14.90
CA VAL A 227 0.79 18.22 -14.99
C VAL A 227 -0.18 19.41 -15.14
N HIS A 228 -1.35 19.18 -15.73
CA HIS A 228 -2.37 20.22 -15.99
C HIS A 228 -3.66 20.04 -15.18
N LEU A 229 -3.76 18.99 -14.34
CA LEU A 229 -4.95 18.79 -13.53
C LEU A 229 -4.78 19.48 -12.17
N PRO A 230 -5.82 20.19 -11.67
CA PRO A 230 -5.81 20.67 -10.31
C PRO A 230 -5.61 19.48 -9.35
N PRO A 231 -4.92 19.69 -8.20
CA PRO A 231 -4.67 18.61 -7.25
C PRO A 231 -6.01 17.97 -6.85
N HIS A 232 -6.18 16.72 -7.23
CA HIS A 232 -7.39 15.98 -6.91
C HIS A 232 -7.43 15.83 -5.38
N HIS A 233 -8.35 16.54 -4.72
CA HIS A 233 -8.69 16.32 -3.31
C HIS A 233 -9.34 14.93 -3.17
N LEU A 234 -8.54 13.86 -3.25
CA LEU A 234 -8.95 12.50 -2.90
C LEU A 234 -9.07 12.29 -1.37
N ALA A 235 -9.43 13.36 -0.64
CA ALA A 235 -9.79 13.27 0.77
C ALA A 235 -11.30 12.95 0.95
N ASP A 236 -12.14 13.20 -0.07
CA ASP A 236 -13.60 12.99 0.04
C ASP A 236 -14.12 11.71 -0.63
N THR A 237 -13.36 11.07 -1.51
CA THR A 237 -13.78 9.80 -2.12
C THR A 237 -13.60 8.60 -1.18
N ALA A 238 -12.69 8.68 -0.21
CA ALA A 238 -12.50 7.63 0.80
C ALA A 238 -13.63 7.58 1.86
N LYS A 239 -14.40 8.67 2.05
CA LYS A 239 -15.58 8.67 2.94
C LYS A 239 -16.87 8.23 2.24
N LYS A 240 -16.87 8.10 0.91
CA LYS A 240 -18.05 7.68 0.13
C LYS A 240 -18.13 6.17 -0.15
N SER A 241 -17.10 5.39 0.19
CA SER A 241 -17.20 3.92 0.23
C SER A 241 -17.74 3.44 1.59
N VAL A 242 -18.85 4.01 2.04
CA VAL A 242 -19.67 3.28 3.02
C VAL A 242 -20.35 2.18 2.21
N ASN A 243 -19.79 0.97 2.30
CA ASN A 243 -20.31 -0.23 1.68
C ASN A 243 -21.85 -0.26 1.80
N PRO A 244 -22.62 -0.37 0.70
CA PRO A 244 -24.08 -0.46 0.77
C PRO A 244 -24.55 -1.63 1.64
N PHE A 245 -23.69 -2.64 1.81
CA PHE A 245 -23.90 -3.79 2.69
C PHE A 245 -23.86 -3.45 4.20
N ALA A 246 -23.03 -2.48 4.62
CA ALA A 246 -22.97 -2.05 6.01
C ALA A 246 -24.25 -1.30 6.43
N ARG A 247 -24.78 -0.49 5.51
CA ARG A 247 -26.06 0.20 5.68
C ARG A 247 -27.25 -0.77 5.69
N ALA A 248 -27.17 -1.85 4.92
CA ALA A 248 -28.16 -2.93 4.96
C ALA A 248 -28.14 -3.69 6.30
N LEU A 249 -26.96 -3.94 6.87
CA LEU A 249 -26.82 -4.59 8.18
C LEU A 249 -27.38 -3.74 9.32
N GLU A 250 -27.19 -2.42 9.28
CA GLU A 250 -27.81 -1.49 10.25
C GLU A 250 -29.34 -1.46 10.12
N MET A 251 -29.88 -1.51 8.89
CA MET A 251 -31.33 -1.60 8.68
C MET A 251 -31.94 -2.92 9.20
N PHE A 252 -31.20 -4.02 9.16
CA PHE A 252 -31.67 -5.30 9.72
C PHE A 252 -31.64 -5.35 11.25
N HIS A 253 -30.71 -4.63 11.90
CA HIS A 253 -30.63 -4.57 13.36
C HIS A 253 -31.59 -3.57 14.00
N GLN A 254 -32.20 -2.67 13.21
CA GLN A 254 -33.11 -1.65 13.71
C GLN A 254 -34.55 -1.92 13.27
N LYS A 255 -35.12 -3.06 13.68
CA LYS A 255 -36.59 -3.26 13.67
C LYS A 255 -37.13 -3.10 15.09
N PRO A 256 -37.85 -2.00 15.40
CA PRO A 256 -38.40 -1.76 16.73
C PRO A 256 -39.60 -2.67 17.00
N SER A 257 -39.74 -3.05 18.26
CA SER A 257 -40.92 -3.66 18.87
C SER A 257 -42.17 -2.81 18.62
N MET A 258 -42.99 -3.18 17.63
CA MET A 258 -44.34 -2.68 17.43
C MET A 258 -45.19 -3.82 16.86
N GLU A 259 -45.51 -4.80 17.70
CA GLU A 259 -46.62 -5.72 17.46
C GLU A 259 -47.11 -6.30 18.80
N ALA A 260 -47.63 -5.40 19.64
CA ALA A 260 -48.55 -5.79 20.70
C ALA A 260 -49.88 -5.07 20.44
N THR A 261 -50.98 -5.80 20.67
CA THR A 261 -52.38 -5.38 20.57
C THR A 261 -52.99 -5.28 19.16
N SER A 262 -53.26 -6.44 18.55
CA SER A 262 -54.62 -6.71 18.03
C SER A 262 -54.86 -8.21 17.92
N LYS A 263 -55.74 -8.73 18.79
CA LYS A 263 -56.59 -9.93 18.64
C LYS A 263 -57.11 -10.38 20.01
N THR A 264 -58.04 -9.62 20.56
CA THR A 264 -59.01 -10.16 21.52
C THR A 264 -60.00 -11.04 20.74
N SER A 265 -59.78 -12.34 20.92
CA SER A 265 -60.71 -13.46 20.76
C SER A 265 -62.19 -13.08 20.80
N LYS A 266 -62.91 -13.38 19.71
CA LYS A 266 -64.38 -13.48 19.70
C LYS A 266 -64.76 -14.96 19.62
N SER A 267 -65.56 -15.37 20.59
CA SER A 267 -66.54 -16.47 20.53
C SER A 267 -66.07 -17.91 20.80
N LYS A 268 -66.33 -18.37 22.03
CA LYS A 268 -66.88 -19.71 22.28
C LYS A 268 -67.91 -19.64 23.42
N LYS A 269 -69.12 -20.15 23.13
CA LYS A 269 -70.33 -20.29 23.98
C LYS A 269 -70.05 -20.83 25.40
N PRO A 270 -71.02 -20.67 26.31
CA PRO A 270 -71.63 -21.87 26.87
C PRO A 270 -73.17 -21.81 26.86
N SER A 271 -73.76 -23.01 26.99
CA SER A 271 -75.14 -23.24 27.42
C SER A 271 -75.39 -22.69 28.82
#